data_AF-A0A2R6H790-F1
#
_entry.id   AF-A0A2R6H790-F1
#
_cell.length_a   1.000
_cell.length_b   1.000
_cell.length_c   1.000
_cell.angle_alpha   90.00
_cell.angle_beta   90.00
_cell.angle_gamma   90.00
#
_symmetry.space_group_name_H-M   'P 1'
#
loop_
_entity.id
_entity.type
_entity.pdbx_description
1 polymer ?
#
loop_
_entity_poly.entity_id
_entity_poly.type
_entity_poly.pdbx_seq_one_letter_code
_entity_poly.pdbx_strand_id
1 'polypeptide(L)'
;MVIQMVIPALHGIQGPALGIGWAFHPFHGVVIALGYVAIVEYSGLSPYAHRLGSSIGLGIGYGVLITIVLAVIVMPLWLSTVGFPRAPPFPNLTVPGTIMSLVGHTVYSLLVAVVYAALTR
;
A
#
# COMPACT_ATOMS: atom_id res chain seq x y z
N MET A 1 9.62 5.56 -13.01
CA MET A 1 8.53 6.54 -13.30
C MET A 1 7.58 6.76 -12.12
N VAL A 2 7.18 5.72 -11.37
CA VAL A 2 6.19 5.86 -10.26
C VAL A 2 6.60 6.91 -9.24
N ILE A 3 7.80 6.80 -8.65
CA ILE A 3 8.27 7.74 -7.62
C ILE A 3 8.29 9.17 -8.14
N GLN A 4 8.92 9.47 -9.28
CA GLN A 4 9.06 10.85 -9.72
C GLN A 4 7.80 11.46 -10.37
N MET A 5 6.78 10.67 -10.76
CA MET A 5 5.59 11.18 -11.46
C MET A 5 4.29 10.89 -10.72
N VAL A 6 4.03 9.61 -10.43
CA VAL A 6 2.72 9.14 -9.94
C VAL A 6 2.53 9.57 -8.49
N ILE A 7 3.54 9.39 -7.64
CA ILE A 7 3.44 9.77 -6.22
C ILE A 7 3.24 11.28 -6.05
N PRO A 8 4.00 12.18 -6.69
CA PRO A 8 3.72 13.61 -6.66
C PRO A 8 2.33 13.98 -7.18
N ALA A 9 1.86 13.31 -8.25
CA ALA A 9 0.55 13.57 -8.81
C ALA A 9 -0.60 13.23 -7.82
N LEU A 10 -0.43 12.24 -6.94
CA LEU A 10 -1.38 11.98 -5.86
C LEU A 10 -1.50 13.16 -4.88
N HIS A 11 -0.51 14.05 -4.83
CA HIS A 11 -0.55 15.28 -4.04
C HIS A 11 -0.83 16.54 -4.89
N GLY A 12 -1.35 16.37 -6.12
CA GLY A 12 -1.69 17.48 -7.01
C GLY A 12 -0.48 18.16 -7.67
N ILE A 13 0.72 17.59 -7.53
CA ILE A 13 1.95 18.17 -8.07
C ILE A 13 2.15 17.67 -9.50
N GLN A 14 2.18 18.61 -10.44
CA GLN A 14 2.37 18.33 -11.87
C GLN A 14 3.85 18.22 -12.23
N GLY A 15 4.16 17.35 -13.19
CA GLY A 15 5.52 17.14 -13.69
C GLY A 15 6.40 16.25 -12.80
N PRO A 16 7.66 16.02 -13.20
CA PRO A 16 8.58 15.18 -12.43
C PRO A 16 9.05 15.86 -11.14
N ALA A 17 8.83 15.23 -9.99
CA ALA A 17 9.27 15.71 -8.68
C ALA A 17 9.82 14.56 -7.82
N LEU A 18 11.07 14.16 -8.09
CA LEU A 18 11.70 12.99 -7.45
C LEU A 18 11.74 13.10 -5.91
N GLY A 19 12.18 14.24 -5.36
CA GLY A 19 12.31 14.42 -3.91
C GLY A 19 10.99 14.30 -3.16
N ILE A 20 9.93 14.87 -3.74
CA ILE A 20 8.55 14.78 -3.21
C ILE A 20 8.07 13.34 -3.27
N GLY A 21 8.22 12.69 -4.43
CA GLY A 21 7.84 11.30 -4.59
C GLY A 21 8.56 10.37 -3.62
N TRP A 22 9.86 10.59 -3.43
CA TRP A 22 10.68 9.81 -2.50
C TRP A 22 10.28 10.04 -1.04
N ALA A 23 9.88 11.26 -0.65
CA ALA A 23 9.45 11.53 0.72
C ALA A 23 8.04 10.97 1.00
N PHE A 24 7.11 11.16 0.07
CA PHE A 24 5.72 10.75 0.28
C PHE A 24 5.51 9.24 0.14
N HIS A 25 6.25 8.53 -0.69
CA HIS A 25 6.08 7.08 -0.82
C HIS A 25 6.29 6.30 0.49
N PRO A 26 7.41 6.46 1.24
CA PRO A 26 7.59 5.83 2.53
C PRO A 26 6.64 6.38 3.60
N PHE A 27 6.22 7.66 3.51
CA PHE A 27 5.17 8.19 4.38
C PHE A 27 3.87 7.39 4.26
N HIS A 28 3.40 7.11 3.05
CA HIS A 28 2.24 6.23 2.85
C HIS A 28 2.50 4.84 3.41
N GLY A 29 3.73 4.31 3.24
CA GLY A 29 4.14 3.07 3.89
C GLY A 29 3.87 3.11 5.40
N VAL A 30 4.39 4.10 6.12
CA VAL A 30 4.15 4.26 7.56
C VAL A 30 2.65 4.32 7.88
N VAL A 31 1.87 5.11 7.14
CA VAL A 31 0.40 5.20 7.35
C VAL A 31 -0.28 3.86 7.15
N ILE A 32 0.11 3.11 6.12
CA ILE A 32 -0.39 1.76 5.85
C ILE A 32 0.02 0.79 6.98
N ALA A 33 1.26 0.84 7.47
CA ALA A 33 1.69 0.02 8.60
C ALA A 33 0.87 0.33 9.87
N LEU A 34 0.59 1.60 10.14
CA LEU A 34 -0.31 1.99 11.23
C LEU A 34 -1.74 1.47 11.00
N GLY A 35 -2.20 1.44 9.75
CA GLY A 35 -3.46 0.81 9.36
C GLY A 35 -3.51 -0.68 9.68
N TYR A 36 -2.42 -1.42 9.42
CA TYR A 36 -2.30 -2.83 9.83
C TYR A 36 -2.44 -2.98 11.35
N VAL A 37 -1.69 -2.18 12.13
CA VAL A 37 -1.76 -2.21 13.60
C VAL A 37 -3.18 -1.92 14.08
N ALA A 38 -3.82 -0.87 13.55
CA ALA A 38 -5.19 -0.52 13.91
C ALA A 38 -6.16 -1.68 13.63
N ILE A 39 -6.06 -2.34 12.47
CA ILE A 39 -6.90 -3.50 12.18
C ILE A 39 -6.65 -4.61 13.19
N VAL A 40 -5.39 -4.95 13.48
CA VAL A 40 -5.05 -6.03 14.42
C VAL A 40 -5.61 -5.78 15.82
N GLU A 41 -5.42 -4.57 16.34
CA GLU A 41 -5.83 -4.20 17.70
C GLU A 41 -7.35 -4.06 17.85
N TYR A 42 -8.05 -3.55 16.83
CA TYR A 42 -9.48 -3.24 16.93
C TYR A 42 -10.42 -4.30 16.35
N SER A 43 -9.91 -5.37 15.73
CA SER A 43 -10.74 -6.44 15.14
C SER A 43 -10.60 -7.81 15.82
N GLY A 44 -9.90 -7.89 16.95
CA GLY A 44 -9.69 -9.15 17.67
C GLY A 44 -8.67 -10.10 17.02
N LEU A 45 -7.88 -9.61 16.06
CA LEU A 45 -6.85 -10.40 15.38
C LEU A 45 -5.52 -10.48 16.16
N SER A 46 -5.35 -9.68 17.22
CA SER A 46 -4.14 -9.64 18.06
C SER A 46 -3.59 -11.02 18.47
N PRO A 47 -4.40 -11.99 18.97
CA PRO A 47 -3.88 -13.32 19.34
C PRO A 47 -3.25 -14.10 18.18
N TYR A 48 -3.70 -13.86 16.95
CA TYR A 48 -3.16 -14.45 15.73
C TYR A 48 -1.93 -13.68 15.25
N ALA A 49 -1.94 -12.35 15.37
CA ALA A 49 -0.83 -11.50 14.96
C ALA A 49 0.45 -11.76 15.78
N HIS A 50 0.35 -12.17 17.04
CA HIS A 50 1.52 -12.50 17.87
C HIS A 50 2.21 -13.82 17.50
N ARG A 51 1.55 -14.69 16.74
CA ARG A 51 2.10 -16.00 16.34
C ARG A 51 2.74 -15.90 14.96
N LEU A 52 3.99 -16.35 14.80
CA LEU A 52 4.72 -16.20 13.53
C LEU A 52 3.94 -16.74 12.33
N GLY A 53 3.46 -17.99 12.40
CA GLY A 53 2.75 -18.62 11.28
C GLY A 53 1.47 -17.87 10.89
N SER A 54 0.68 -17.45 11.87
CA SER A 54 -0.55 -16.69 11.64
C SER A 54 -0.26 -15.26 11.15
N SER A 55 0.81 -14.62 11.64
CA SER A 55 1.23 -13.29 11.18
C SER A 55 1.58 -13.25 9.69
N ILE A 56 2.14 -14.33 9.13
CA ILE A 56 2.43 -14.45 7.69
C ILE A 56 1.12 -14.39 6.89
N GLY A 57 0.11 -15.17 7.31
CA GLY A 57 -1.21 -15.16 6.67
C GLY A 57 -1.88 -13.79 6.73
N LEU A 58 -1.80 -13.11 7.88
CA LEU A 58 -2.30 -11.75 8.05
C LEU A 58 -1.55 -10.74 7.15
N GLY A 59 -0.23 -10.84 7.05
CA GLY A 59 0.58 -9.98 6.18
C GLY A 59 0.23 -10.15 4.71
N ILE A 60 0.04 -11.39 4.25
CA ILE A 60 -0.41 -11.67 2.87
C ILE A 60 -1.81 -11.11 2.63
N GLY A 61 -2.76 -11.39 3.53
CA GLY A 61 -4.12 -10.88 3.42
C GLY A 61 -4.17 -9.35 3.41
N TYR A 62 -3.37 -8.71 4.26
CA TYR A 62 -3.27 -7.26 4.31
C TYR A 62 -2.67 -6.67 3.02
N GLY A 63 -1.61 -7.30 2.47
CA GLY A 63 -1.02 -6.91 1.20
C GLY A 63 -1.99 -6.96 0.02
N VAL A 64 -2.81 -8.02 -0.04
CA VAL A 64 -3.89 -8.15 -1.01
C VAL A 64 -4.94 -7.04 -0.80
N LEU A 65 -5.37 -6.84 0.45
CA LEU A 65 -6.36 -5.82 0.82
C LEU A 65 -5.92 -4.43 0.37
N ILE A 66 -4.72 -3.99 0.73
CA ILE A 66 -4.23 -2.65 0.35
C ILE A 66 -4.02 -2.52 -1.15
N THR A 67 -3.66 -3.61 -1.85
CA THR A 67 -3.55 -3.57 -3.32
C THR A 67 -4.91 -3.31 -3.95
N ILE A 68 -5.95 -4.03 -3.51
CA ILE A 68 -7.31 -3.84 -4.01
C ILE A 68 -7.81 -2.43 -3.69
N VAL A 69 -7.72 -2.03 -2.42
CA VAL A 69 -8.26 -0.75 -1.97
C VAL A 69 -7.49 0.41 -2.60
N LEU A 70 -6.16 0.42 -2.50
CA LEU A 70 -5.37 1.58 -2.89
C LEU A 70 -5.02 1.57 -4.38
N ALA A 71 -4.46 0.49 -4.90
CA ALA A 71 -3.95 0.46 -6.27
C ALA A 71 -5.04 0.21 -7.32
N VAL A 72 -6.03 -0.64 -7.03
CA VAL A 72 -7.10 -1.00 -7.97
C VAL A 72 -8.23 0.04 -7.94
N ILE A 73 -8.55 0.60 -6.77
CA ILE A 73 -9.73 1.47 -6.58
C ILE A 73 -9.32 2.94 -6.38
N VAL A 74 -8.66 3.28 -5.27
CA VAL A 74 -8.45 4.68 -4.87
C VAL A 74 -7.53 5.43 -5.85
N MET A 75 -6.39 4.85 -6.22
CA MET A 75 -5.39 5.48 -7.07
C MET A 75 -5.94 5.88 -8.46
N PRO A 76 -6.58 5.01 -9.26
CA PRO A 76 -7.10 5.42 -10.57
C PRO A 76 -8.21 6.48 -10.45
N LEU A 77 -9.09 6.39 -9.45
CA LEU A 77 -10.10 7.42 -9.21
C LEU A 77 -9.45 8.76 -8.87
N TRP A 78 -8.51 8.76 -7.92
CA TRP A 78 -7.82 9.97 -7.48
C TRP A 78 -6.97 10.61 -8.57
N LEU A 79 -6.19 9.82 -9.31
CA LEU A 79 -5.40 10.33 -10.43
C LEU A 79 -6.29 10.90 -11.53
N SER A 80 -7.46 10.31 -11.76
CA SER A 80 -8.44 10.85 -12.70
C SER A 80 -9.02 12.18 -12.21
N THR A 81 -9.33 12.30 -10.92
CA THR A 81 -9.92 13.54 -10.36
C THR A 81 -8.95 14.71 -10.38
N VAL A 82 -7.66 14.48 -10.14
CA VAL A 82 -6.62 15.54 -10.23
C VAL A 82 -6.12 15.79 -11.66
N GLY A 83 -6.73 15.15 -12.66
CA GLY A 83 -6.42 15.36 -14.07
C GLY A 83 -5.06 14.81 -14.52
N PHE A 84 -4.54 13.77 -13.87
CA PHE A 84 -3.28 13.15 -14.27
C PHE A 84 -3.42 12.47 -15.65
N PRO A 85 -2.67 12.90 -16.70
CA PRO A 85 -2.91 12.44 -18.07
C PRO A 85 -2.73 10.93 -18.29
N ARG A 86 -2.00 10.26 -17.39
CA ARG A 86 -1.74 8.80 -17.46
C ARG A 86 -2.41 8.05 -16.32
N ALA A 87 -3.55 8.55 -15.83
CA ALA A 87 -4.35 7.83 -14.84
C ALA A 87 -4.72 6.44 -15.41
N PRO A 88 -4.50 5.34 -14.66
CA PRO A 88 -4.95 4.03 -15.11
C PRO A 88 -6.48 3.97 -15.22
N PRO A 89 -7.03 3.13 -16.12
CA PRO A 89 -8.49 2.95 -16.20
C PRO A 89 -9.03 2.44 -14.86
N PHE A 90 -10.26 2.81 -14.51
CA PHE A 90 -10.95 2.28 -13.34
C PHE A 90 -11.85 1.09 -13.72
N PRO A 91 -11.76 -0.06 -13.02
CA PRO A 91 -10.77 -0.40 -12.00
C PRO A 91 -9.37 -0.65 -12.61
N ASN A 92 -8.32 -0.36 -11.86
CA ASN A 92 -6.95 -0.55 -12.35
C ASN A 92 -6.55 -2.03 -12.28
N LEU A 93 -6.77 -2.73 -13.39
CA LEU A 93 -6.42 -4.13 -13.60
C LEU A 93 -5.33 -4.30 -14.68
N THR A 94 -4.61 -3.22 -15.01
CA THR A 94 -3.61 -3.25 -16.08
C THR A 94 -2.43 -4.15 -15.71
N VAL A 95 -2.10 -5.10 -16.58
CA VAL A 95 -0.98 -6.05 -16.45
C VAL A 95 0.20 -5.55 -17.30
N PRO A 96 1.47 -5.61 -16.82
CA PRO A 96 1.92 -6.26 -15.57
C PRO A 96 1.83 -5.39 -14.30
N GLY A 97 1.45 -4.12 -14.42
CA GLY A 97 1.53 -3.15 -13.32
C GLY A 97 0.79 -3.58 -12.05
N THR A 98 -0.42 -4.12 -12.17
CA THR A 98 -1.23 -4.58 -11.02
C THR A 98 -0.60 -5.78 -10.33
N ILE A 99 0.02 -6.69 -11.07
CA ILE A 99 0.73 -7.86 -10.50
C ILE A 99 1.96 -7.38 -9.73
N MET A 100 2.75 -6.47 -10.32
CA MET A 100 3.91 -5.90 -9.63
C MET A 100 3.50 -5.14 -8.36
N SER A 101 2.38 -4.40 -8.42
CA SER A 101 1.80 -3.74 -7.26
C SER A 101 1.43 -4.76 -6.19
N LEU A 102 0.71 -5.83 -6.55
CA LEU A 102 0.33 -6.89 -5.61
C LEU A 102 1.54 -7.49 -4.91
N VAL A 103 2.58 -7.86 -5.67
CA VAL A 103 3.81 -8.42 -5.11
C VAL A 103 4.48 -7.43 -4.16
N GLY A 104 4.66 -6.17 -4.57
CA GLY A 104 5.30 -5.15 -3.73
C GLY A 104 4.58 -4.91 -2.42
N HIS A 105 3.25 -4.74 -2.47
CA HIS A 105 2.43 -4.52 -1.28
C HIS A 105 2.36 -5.75 -0.37
N THR A 106 2.37 -6.95 -0.95
CA THR A 106 2.40 -8.20 -0.19
C THR A 106 3.73 -8.38 0.53
N VAL A 107 4.85 -8.18 -0.15
CA VAL A 107 6.19 -8.25 0.48
C VAL A 107 6.32 -7.21 1.59
N TYR A 108 5.87 -5.98 1.33
CA TYR A 108 5.86 -4.92 2.33
C TYR A 108 5.00 -5.29 3.56
N SER A 109 3.76 -5.74 3.33
CA SER A 109 2.83 -6.08 4.41
C SER A 109 3.26 -7.29 5.21
N LEU A 110 3.91 -8.27 4.56
CA LEU A 110 4.53 -9.40 5.24
C LEU A 110 5.62 -8.94 6.22
N LEU A 111 6.49 -8.02 5.78
CA LEU A 111 7.51 -7.45 6.65
C LEU A 111 6.89 -6.70 7.83
N VAL A 112 5.87 -5.86 7.60
CA VAL A 112 5.13 -5.16 8.66
C VAL A 112 4.54 -6.16 9.67
N ALA A 113 3.85 -7.19 9.20
CA ALA A 113 3.19 -8.17 10.05
C ALA A 113 4.19 -8.97 10.90
N VAL A 114 5.32 -9.39 10.31
CA VAL A 114 6.37 -10.13 11.01
C VAL A 114 7.10 -9.25 12.02
N VAL A 115 7.40 -8.00 11.68
CA VAL A 115 8.04 -7.04 12.60
C VAL A 115 7.11 -6.73 13.77
N TYR A 116 5.82 -6.47 13.51
CA TYR A 116 4.81 -6.32 14.56
C TYR A 116 4.82 -7.54 15.49
N ALA A 117 4.70 -8.74 14.92
CA ALA A 117 4.71 -9.99 15.67
C ALA A 117 6.00 -10.23 16.47
N ALA A 118 7.14 -9.67 16.06
CA ALA A 118 8.40 -9.78 16.78
C ALA A 118 8.50 -8.77 17.93
N LEU A 119 7.88 -7.60 17.80
CA LEU A 119 7.92 -6.51 18.77
C LEU A 119 6.84 -6.60 19.84
N THR A 120 5.72 -7.26 19.56
CA THR A 120 4.55 -7.36 20.47
C THR A 120 4.37 -8.75 21.10
N ARG A 121 5.41 -9.60 20.98
CA ARG A 121 5.45 -10.93 21.60
C ARG A 121 5.65 -10.88 23.11
#